data_AF-H8KXJ1-F1
#
_entry.id   AF-H8KXJ1-F1
#
_cell.length_a   1.000
_cell.length_b   1.000
_cell.length_c   1.000
_cell.angle_alpha   90.00
_cell.angle_beta   90.00
_cell.angle_gamma   90.00
#
_symmetry.space_group_name_H-M   'P 1'
#
loop_
_entity.id
_entity.type
_entity.pdbx_description
1 polymer ?
#
loop_
_entity_poly.entity_id
_entity_poly.type
_entity_poly.pdbx_seq_one_letter_code
_entity_poly.pdbx_strand_id
1 'polypeptide(L)' 'MKKYVKKYWLTIIGVAAGAVAGYFYWQQIGCSSGTCLITSKPLNSTVYGAVMGGLLFSLFMKSDKESV' A
#
# COMPACT_ATOMS: atom_id res chain seq x y z
N MET A 1 2.59 25.03 9.57
CA MET A 1 1.93 23.71 9.76
C MET A 1 1.47 23.02 8.47
N LYS A 2 0.94 23.72 7.43
CA LYS A 2 0.45 23.09 6.18
C LYS A 2 1.49 22.30 5.35
N LYS A 3 2.80 22.56 5.49
CA LYS A 3 3.85 21.89 4.69
C LYS A 3 4.04 20.41 5.05
N TYR A 4 3.85 20.01 6.31
CA TYR A 4 4.07 18.62 6.75
C TYR A 4 2.98 17.67 6.25
N VAL A 5 1.72 18.11 6.27
CA VAL A 5 0.61 17.33 5.73
C VAL A 5 0.80 17.08 4.23
N LYS A 6 1.24 18.11 3.48
CA LYS A 6 1.53 17.98 2.05
C LYS A 6 2.72 17.05 1.76
N LYS A 7 3.67 16.96 2.70
CA LYS A 7 4.84 16.07 2.59
C LYS A 7 4.42 14.61 2.64
N TYR A 8 3.54 14.21 3.54
CA TYR A 8 3.12 12.79 3.70
C TYR A 8 1.84 12.41 2.97
N TRP A 9 1.15 13.37 2.35
CA TRP A 9 -0.12 13.15 1.64
C TRP A 9 -0.02 12.09 0.54
N LEU A 10 1.10 12.03 -0.19
CA LEU A 10 1.33 10.99 -1.20
C LEU A 10 1.40 9.58 -0.59
N THR A 11 2.03 9.42 0.57
CA THR A 11 2.12 8.12 1.25
C THR A 11 0.75 7.68 1.74
N ILE A 12 -0.06 8.60 2.28
CA ILE A 12 -1.44 8.29 2.73
C ILE A 12 -2.30 7.82 1.55
N ILE A 13 -2.20 8.50 0.40
CA ILE A 13 -2.90 8.08 -0.83
C ILE A 13 -2.37 6.71 -1.29
N GLY A 14 -1.05 6.49 -1.25
CA GLY A 14 -0.45 5.21 -1.64
C GLY A 14 -0.90 4.03 -0.77
N VAL A 15 -1.01 4.25 0.54
CA VAL A 15 -1.55 3.26 1.48
C VAL A 15 -3.01 2.97 1.18
N ALA A 16 -3.83 4.01 0.97
CA ALA A 16 -5.25 3.84 0.66
C ALA A 16 -5.47 3.13 -0.68
N ALA A 17 -4.76 3.56 -1.73
CA ALA A 17 -4.82 2.93 -3.05
C ALA A 17 -4.30 1.49 -3.03
N GLY A 18 -3.21 1.24 -2.29
CA GLY A 18 -2.64 -0.10 -2.08
C GLY A 18 -3.58 -1.03 -1.32
N ALA A 19 -4.29 -0.52 -0.30
CA ALA A 19 -5.31 -1.27 0.42
C ALA A 19 -6.48 -1.66 -0.48
N VAL A 20 -7.00 -0.70 -1.29
CA VAL A 20 -8.09 -0.96 -2.24
C VAL A 20 -7.65 -1.98 -3.30
N ALA A 21 -6.46 -1.82 -3.87
CA ALA A 21 -5.91 -2.75 -4.84
C ALA A 21 -5.67 -4.15 -4.23
N GLY A 22 -5.16 -4.22 -2.99
CA GLY A 22 -4.94 -5.48 -2.27
C GLY A 22 -6.24 -6.21 -1.92
N TYR A 23 -7.30 -5.47 -1.57
CA TYR A 23 -8.64 -6.04 -1.37
C TYR A 23 -9.25 -6.54 -2.68
N PHE A 24 -9.13 -5.77 -3.76
CA PHE A 24 -9.61 -6.18 -5.08
C PHE A 24 -8.84 -7.39 -5.63
N TYR A 25 -7.54 -7.45 -5.35
CA TYR A 25 -6.69 -8.61 -5.66
C TYR A 25 -7.16 -9.85 -4.89
N TRP A 26 -7.48 -9.70 -3.60
CA TRP A 26 -8.11 -10.76 -2.81
C TRP A 26 -9.46 -11.21 -3.41
N GLN A 27 -10.28 -10.29 -3.90
CA GLN A 27 -11.62 -10.62 -4.43
C GLN A 27 -11.59 -11.27 -5.83
N GLN A 28 -10.66 -10.88 -6.71
CA GLN A 28 -10.60 -11.38 -8.09
C GLN A 28 -9.61 -12.54 -8.30
N ILE A 29 -8.52 -12.57 -7.55
CA ILE A 29 -7.44 -13.58 -7.67
C ILE A 29 -7.33 -14.44 -6.42
N GLY A 30 -7.64 -13.87 -5.25
CA GLY A 30 -7.60 -14.56 -3.98
C GLY A 30 -8.55 -15.75 -3.96
N CYS A 31 -7.97 -16.93 -3.77
CA CYS A 31 -8.67 -18.19 -3.56
C CYS A 31 -9.39 -18.83 -4.75
N SER A 32 -8.91 -18.63 -5.98
CA SER A 32 -9.43 -19.36 -7.15
C SER A 32 -8.84 -20.78 -7.34
N SER A 33 -7.70 -21.11 -6.69
CA SER A 33 -6.94 -22.34 -6.98
C SER A 33 -6.58 -23.23 -5.77
N GLY A 34 -7.20 -23.01 -4.60
CA GLY A 34 -7.08 -23.95 -3.46
C GLY A 34 -5.80 -23.90 -2.63
N THR A 35 -4.84 -23.00 -2.91
CA THR A 35 -3.62 -22.80 -2.11
C THR A 35 -3.39 -21.32 -1.79
N CYS A 36 -3.87 -20.85 -0.64
CA CYS A 36 -3.74 -19.44 -0.24
C CYS A 36 -2.69 -19.26 0.87
N LEU A 37 -1.40 -19.16 0.52
CA LEU A 37 -0.32 -18.95 1.50
C LEU A 37 -0.30 -17.52 2.10
N ILE A 38 -0.79 -16.50 1.38
CA ILE A 38 -0.81 -15.09 1.83
C ILE A 38 -2.24 -14.52 1.89
N THR A 39 -3.15 -15.01 1.03
CA THR A 39 -4.48 -14.43 0.75
C THR A 39 -5.64 -15.18 1.45
N SER A 40 -5.34 -16.02 2.44
CA SER A 40 -6.37 -16.81 3.17
C SER A 40 -7.35 -15.94 3.97
N LYS A 41 -6.99 -14.69 4.27
CA LYS A 41 -7.88 -13.73 4.95
C LYS A 41 -7.82 -12.38 4.23
N PRO A 42 -8.98 -11.73 4.00
CA PRO A 42 -9.05 -10.42 3.34
C PRO A 42 -8.19 -9.39 4.05
N LEU A 43 -8.10 -9.47 5.38
CA LEU A 43 -7.23 -8.63 6.20
C LEU A 43 -5.75 -8.70 5.82
N ASN A 44 -5.19 -9.89 5.57
CA ASN A 44 -3.76 -10.02 5.26
C ASN A 44 -3.43 -9.46 3.87
N SER A 45 -4.29 -9.70 2.87
CA SER A 45 -4.08 -9.15 1.51
C SER A 45 -4.25 -7.63 1.46
N THR A 46 -5.22 -7.08 2.20
CA THR A 46 -5.40 -5.62 2.30
C THR A 46 -4.24 -4.96 3.03
N VAL A 47 -3.78 -5.52 4.16
CA VAL A 47 -2.63 -5.00 4.91
C VAL A 47 -1.35 -5.10 4.07
N TYR A 48 -1.13 -6.22 3.39
CA TYR A 48 0.03 -6.38 2.50
C TYR A 48 -0.01 -5.38 1.34
N GLY A 49 -1.17 -5.21 0.69
CA GLY A 49 -1.37 -4.21 -0.36
C GLY A 49 -1.19 -2.78 0.14
N ALA A 50 -1.66 -2.47 1.34
CA ALA A 50 -1.50 -1.17 1.99
C ALA A 50 -0.02 -0.87 2.28
N VAL A 51 0.72 -1.84 2.81
CA VAL A 51 2.17 -1.72 3.08
C VAL A 51 2.95 -1.54 1.79
N MET A 52 2.69 -2.37 0.77
CA MET A 52 3.35 -2.27 -0.54
C MET A 52 3.03 -0.96 -1.27
N GLY A 53 1.77 -0.52 -1.26
CA GLY A 53 1.35 0.74 -1.87
C GLY A 53 1.90 1.97 -1.14
N GLY A 54 1.93 1.92 0.20
CA GLY A 54 2.58 2.95 1.02
C GLY A 54 4.07 3.05 0.76
N LEU A 55 4.78 1.92 0.69
CA LEU A 55 6.20 1.87 0.34
C LEU A 55 6.44 2.43 -1.06
N LEU A 56 5.73 1.94 -2.08
CA LEU A 56 5.85 2.40 -3.47
C LEU A 56 5.70 3.91 -3.58
N PHE A 57 4.63 4.47 -3.02
CA PHE A 57 4.41 5.92 -3.07
C PHE A 57 5.34 6.71 -2.15
N SER A 58 5.83 6.11 -1.07
CA SER A 58 6.87 6.69 -0.23
C SER A 58 8.22 6.79 -0.97
N LEU A 59 8.51 5.88 -1.91
CA LEU A 59 9.67 5.97 -2.80
C LEU A 59 9.53 7.12 -3.82
N PHE A 60 8.31 7.40 -4.30
CA PHE A 60 8.03 8.55 -5.19
C PHE A 60 7.95 9.88 -4.45
N MET A 61 7.81 9.85 -3.14
CA MET A 61 7.87 11.02 -2.29
C MET A 61 9.32 11.51 -2.26
N LYS A 62 9.63 12.47 -3.14
CA LYS A 62 10.96 13.07 -3.29
C LYS A 62 11.56 13.35 -1.92
N SER A 63 12.63 12.63 -1.60
CA SER A 63 13.52 13.00 -0.51
C SER A 63 14.00 14.42 -0.80
N ASP A 64 13.62 15.38 0.03
CA ASP A 64 14.56 16.45 0.34
C ASP A 64 15.80 15.69 0.83
N LYS A 65 16.82 15.59 -0.02
CA LYS A 65 18.06 14.89 0.28
C LYS A 65 18.58 15.40 1.62
N GLU A 66 18.74 14.51 2.59
CA GLU A 66 19.84 14.69 3.53
C GLU A 66 21.05 14.09 2.84
N SER A 67 21.74 14.93 2.08
CA SER A 67 23.14 14.74 1.72
C SER A 67 23.96 14.85 2.99
N VAL A 68 24.50 13.72 3.45
CA VAL A 68 25.74 13.67 4.23
C VAL A 68 26.74 12.88 3.40
#